data_AF-A0A954S7N0-F1
#
_entry.id   AF-A0A954S7N0-F1
#
_cell.length_a   1.000
_cell.length_b   1.000
_cell.length_c   1.000
_cell.angle_alpha   90.00
_cell.angle_beta   90.00
_cell.angle_gamma   90.00
#
_symmetry.space_group_name_H-M   'P 1'
#
loop_
_entity.id
_entity.type
_entity.pdbx_description
1 polymer ?
#
loop_
_entity_poly.entity_id
_entity_poly.type
_entity_poly.pdbx_seq_one_letter_code
_entity_poly.pdbx_strand_id
1 'polypeptide(L)'
;MRSLLILVALLGCCSPVAGQEPVDVAVETMPIDWPTDRGPKLVIGRTDAGAPITACVDSHTLHLQPGIRRIVAVIDVGQHTDEYQSLVKKLLELVAKQDPENKRFIGAVIFVQPGTCTGAGCEHQQLKFPPEKSAYNTPSEQTEAAIWRFLAWFGADLVIDVHSVQLPAYQPFEQSEGKEPATWPDDSLSTAVRKHEIAGFGKAVSIRVPSSVMVEQDVKFRMEYILGPDGDLGTLLFNQSPLRLAIEQRLKREPDEVIEQLSAKYGNELKTVMYQPALAVLARLRHGELQQDADERARVEQILKPYLDGSREALPANANGSHFAGHLIFAEWARLTNDPTAIKLVTAVAERGFDANGRPLEAMPSHSEMSDAVFMACPILVSAAELTGQRRYLELARTHLRFMQERCLRADGIYRHSPLCEAAWGRGNGFPALGLTLSLESLERMQTAADNPELRALATATFDEFRDALTAHLEALLPHQCVTGMWHQVIDEPVSYREMTATCMIGYALTTAASHDWVHDPKFETAALGAWHAVNLRVAIDGVLLDVCTGTGKQKSLDDYFNRTAILGVDERGGAMVLMFAMARDRANRR
;
A
#
# COMPACT_ATOMS: atom_id res chain seq x y z
N MET A 1 -50.62 10.54 4.32
CA MET A 1 -51.59 11.26 3.47
C MET A 1 -51.22 12.74 3.47
N ARG A 2 -51.13 13.34 2.28
CA ARG A 2 -50.34 14.51 1.84
C ARG A 2 -48.90 14.11 1.47
N SER A 3 -48.55 13.42 0.38
CA SER A 3 -49.08 13.30 -1.00
C SER A 3 -49.20 14.61 -1.78
N LEU A 4 -48.44 14.68 -2.89
CA LEU A 4 -48.61 15.53 -4.08
C LEU A 4 -48.35 17.04 -3.90
N LEU A 5 -47.15 17.54 -4.28
CA LEU A 5 -46.93 18.81 -5.02
C LEU A 5 -45.44 19.22 -5.18
N ILE A 6 -44.53 18.34 -5.63
CA ILE A 6 -43.28 18.79 -6.28
C ILE A 6 -42.98 17.82 -7.44
N LEU A 7 -43.84 17.87 -8.45
CA LEU A 7 -43.66 17.18 -9.73
C LEU A 7 -44.15 18.09 -10.87
N VAL A 8 -43.77 19.38 -10.88
CA VAL A 8 -44.06 20.33 -11.97
C VAL A 8 -42.91 21.35 -12.17
N ALA A 9 -41.66 20.97 -11.91
CA ALA A 9 -40.49 21.78 -12.27
C ALA A 9 -39.50 21.06 -13.20
N LEU A 10 -39.94 19.96 -13.81
CA LEU A 10 -39.12 19.11 -14.69
C LEU A 10 -39.50 19.13 -16.17
N LEU A 11 -40.52 19.90 -16.59
CA LEU A 11 -40.87 20.05 -18.01
C LEU A 11 -41.38 21.46 -18.28
N GLY A 12 -40.59 22.24 -19.02
CA GLY A 12 -40.94 23.62 -19.37
C GLY A 12 -39.93 24.26 -20.30
N CYS A 13 -39.73 23.67 -21.49
CA CYS A 13 -39.23 24.43 -22.62
C CYS A 13 -40.19 25.59 -22.97
N CYS A 14 -39.60 26.66 -23.48
CA CYS A 14 -40.19 27.79 -24.21
C CYS A 14 -40.49 29.11 -23.44
N SER A 15 -39.61 30.08 -23.74
CA SER A 15 -39.79 31.53 -23.82
C SER A 15 -39.50 32.41 -22.59
N PRO A 16 -38.82 33.56 -22.79
CA PRO A 16 -38.36 34.43 -21.71
C PRO A 16 -39.47 35.42 -21.31
N VAL A 17 -39.68 35.61 -20.01
CA VAL A 17 -40.41 36.77 -19.50
C VAL A 17 -39.41 37.64 -18.75
N ALA A 18 -39.15 38.81 -19.32
CA ALA A 18 -38.36 39.86 -18.70
C ALA A 18 -39.09 40.43 -17.47
N GLY A 19 -38.34 40.73 -16.40
CA GLY A 19 -38.78 41.67 -15.35
C GLY A 19 -39.04 41.12 -13.95
N GLN A 20 -38.22 40.22 -13.41
CA GLN A 20 -38.15 40.01 -11.96
C GLN A 20 -36.77 40.41 -11.44
N GLU A 21 -36.75 41.33 -10.47
CA GLU A 21 -35.56 41.71 -9.71
C GLU A 21 -34.98 40.48 -8.98
N PRO A 22 -33.66 40.39 -8.83
CA PRO A 22 -33.03 39.29 -8.12
C PRO A 22 -33.48 39.27 -6.66
N VAL A 23 -33.99 38.12 -6.21
CA VAL A 23 -34.29 37.87 -4.80
C VAL A 23 -32.97 37.64 -4.08
N ASP A 24 -32.62 38.57 -3.19
CA ASP A 24 -31.51 38.40 -2.25
C ASP A 24 -31.90 37.33 -1.22
N VAL A 25 -31.44 36.10 -1.43
CA VAL A 25 -31.51 35.05 -0.42
C VAL A 25 -30.18 35.04 0.32
N ALA A 26 -30.17 35.66 1.49
CA ALA A 26 -29.10 35.48 2.46
C ALA A 26 -29.07 34.01 2.88
N VAL A 27 -28.11 33.25 2.34
CA VAL A 27 -27.82 31.88 2.78
C VAL A 27 -26.69 31.96 3.79
N GLU A 28 -26.93 31.50 5.00
CA GLU A 28 -25.87 31.21 5.97
C GLU A 28 -24.89 30.21 5.32
N THR A 29 -23.71 30.70 4.94
CA THR A 29 -22.60 29.87 4.49
C THR A 29 -22.16 29.00 5.67
N MET A 30 -22.44 27.69 5.62
CA MET A 30 -21.74 26.78 6.52
C MET A 30 -20.24 26.83 6.18
N PRO A 31 -19.34 26.95 7.16
CA PRO A 31 -17.91 26.99 6.89
C PRO A 31 -17.47 25.62 6.37
N ILE A 32 -17.14 25.56 5.08
CA ILE A 32 -16.49 24.39 4.49
C ILE A 32 -14.99 24.54 4.74
N ASP A 33 -14.42 23.59 5.48
CA ASP A 33 -13.00 23.61 5.90
C ASP A 33 -12.12 23.09 4.74
N TRP A 34 -11.93 23.93 3.72
CA TRP A 34 -11.18 23.56 2.52
C TRP A 34 -9.65 23.55 2.76
N PRO A 35 -8.91 22.66 2.09
CA PRO A 35 -7.46 22.65 2.14
C PRO A 35 -6.90 23.93 1.51
N THR A 36 -6.50 24.88 2.34
CA THR A 36 -5.65 26.00 1.91
C THR A 36 -4.19 25.55 1.86
N ASP A 37 -3.31 26.37 1.31
CA ASP A 37 -1.86 26.27 1.48
C ASP A 37 -1.38 26.18 2.95
N ARG A 38 -2.25 26.55 3.90
CA ARG A 38 -2.08 26.42 5.35
C ARG A 38 -2.73 25.17 5.96
N GLY A 39 -3.48 24.40 5.16
CA GLY A 39 -4.05 23.11 5.57
C GLY A 39 -3.00 22.00 5.63
N PRO A 40 -3.35 20.82 6.17
CA PRO A 40 -2.42 19.70 6.22
C PRO A 40 -1.95 19.32 4.80
N LYS A 41 -0.64 19.14 4.68
CA LYS A 41 0.04 18.78 3.43
C LYS A 41 0.42 17.31 3.48
N LEU A 42 -0.03 16.55 2.50
CA LEU A 42 0.31 15.15 2.34
C LEU A 42 1.30 14.97 1.20
N VAL A 43 2.46 14.37 1.49
CA VAL A 43 3.38 13.91 0.44
C VAL A 43 2.77 12.70 -0.26
N ILE A 44 2.61 12.79 -1.58
CA ILE A 44 1.98 11.75 -2.40
C ILE A 44 2.97 11.02 -3.30
N GLY A 45 4.19 11.57 -3.45
CA GLY A 45 5.27 10.95 -4.20
C GLY A 45 6.43 11.91 -4.42
N ARG A 46 7.22 11.63 -5.46
CA ARG A 46 8.44 12.37 -5.82
C ARG A 46 8.45 12.63 -7.32
N THR A 47 9.00 13.75 -7.76
CA THR A 47 9.26 14.03 -9.18
C THR A 47 10.51 13.29 -9.65
N ASP A 48 10.73 13.20 -10.97
CA ASP A 48 11.98 12.62 -11.52
C ASP A 48 13.24 13.38 -11.09
N ALA A 49 13.13 14.67 -10.78
CA ALA A 49 14.22 15.49 -10.23
C ALA A 49 14.42 15.30 -8.71
N GLY A 50 13.57 14.49 -8.07
CA GLY A 50 13.69 14.15 -6.67
C GLY A 50 12.94 15.09 -5.70
N ALA A 51 12.11 16.01 -6.20
CA ALA A 51 11.33 16.92 -5.36
C ALA A 51 10.04 16.25 -4.86
N PRO A 52 9.56 16.57 -3.64
CA PRO A 52 8.30 16.04 -3.13
C PRO A 52 7.10 16.56 -3.93
N ILE A 53 6.15 15.67 -4.21
CA ILE A 53 4.83 16.02 -4.74
C ILE A 53 3.85 16.03 -3.58
N THR A 54 3.11 17.12 -3.41
CA THR A 54 2.26 17.35 -2.24
C THR A 54 0.82 17.60 -2.65
N ALA A 55 -0.11 16.96 -1.94
CA ALA A 55 -1.53 17.29 -1.95
C ALA A 55 -1.88 18.10 -0.71
N CYS A 56 -2.53 19.25 -0.89
CA CYS A 56 -3.23 19.93 0.20
C CYS A 56 -4.53 19.17 0.45
N VAL A 57 -4.73 18.71 1.67
CA VAL A 57 -5.86 17.85 2.06
C VAL A 57 -6.61 18.47 3.23
N ASP A 58 -7.91 18.21 3.37
CA ASP A 58 -8.67 18.67 4.53
C ASP A 58 -8.40 17.77 5.76
N SER A 59 -8.76 18.26 6.95
CA SER A 59 -8.56 17.56 8.23
C SER A 59 -9.33 16.23 8.33
N HIS A 60 -10.29 16.01 7.44
CA HIS A 60 -11.15 14.83 7.37
C HIS A 60 -10.80 13.87 6.22
N THR A 61 -9.79 14.17 5.41
CA THR A 61 -9.35 13.46 4.19
C THR A 61 -9.25 11.94 4.32
N LEU A 62 -8.95 11.45 5.53
CA LEU A 62 -8.75 10.04 5.84
C LEU A 62 -10.05 9.33 6.30
N HIS A 63 -11.15 10.05 6.52
CA HIS A 63 -12.43 9.47 6.91
C HIS A 63 -13.13 8.85 5.70
N LEU A 64 -12.89 7.56 5.48
CA LEU A 64 -13.50 6.75 4.42
C LEU A 64 -14.97 6.39 4.65
N GLN A 65 -15.68 7.11 5.53
CA GLN A 65 -17.08 6.88 5.85
C GLN A 65 -18.01 7.00 4.62
N PRO A 66 -19.09 6.20 4.55
CA PRO A 66 -20.12 6.35 3.53
C PRO A 66 -20.80 7.73 3.59
N GLY A 67 -21.30 8.20 2.44
CA GLY A 67 -22.06 9.47 2.36
C GLY A 67 -21.21 10.74 2.27
N ILE A 68 -19.88 10.60 2.14
CA ILE A 68 -18.97 11.70 1.87
C ILE A 68 -18.46 11.64 0.43
N ARG A 69 -18.57 12.75 -0.29
CA ARG A 69 -18.09 12.90 -1.67
C ARG A 69 -16.65 13.35 -1.70
N ARG A 70 -15.84 12.76 -2.58
CA ARG A 70 -14.42 13.04 -2.72
C ARG A 70 -14.09 13.73 -4.02
N ILE A 71 -13.54 14.93 -3.93
CA ILE A 71 -13.16 15.72 -5.08
C ILE A 71 -11.65 15.93 -5.05
N VAL A 72 -10.99 15.68 -6.19
CA VAL A 72 -9.57 15.97 -6.35
C VAL A 72 -9.38 16.96 -7.47
N ALA A 73 -8.76 18.11 -7.17
CA ALA A 73 -8.31 19.05 -8.17
C ALA A 73 -6.81 18.85 -8.43
N VAL A 74 -6.45 18.66 -9.70
CA VAL A 74 -5.05 18.59 -10.15
C VAL A 74 -4.78 19.84 -10.97
N ILE A 75 -3.81 20.63 -10.54
CA ILE A 75 -3.46 21.91 -11.16
C ILE A 75 -2.10 21.80 -11.83
N ASP A 76 -2.12 21.71 -13.16
CA ASP A 76 -0.96 21.59 -14.04
C ASP A 76 -0.82 22.86 -14.90
N VAL A 77 -0.38 23.96 -14.25
CA VAL A 77 -0.40 25.32 -14.84
C VAL A 77 0.96 26.02 -14.91
N GLY A 78 2.06 25.30 -14.63
CA GLY A 78 3.43 25.82 -14.74
C GLY A 78 3.86 26.84 -13.68
N GLN A 79 3.12 27.93 -13.42
CA GLN A 79 3.43 28.87 -12.32
C GLN A 79 2.28 28.95 -11.31
N HIS A 80 2.61 28.73 -10.03
CA HIS A 80 1.66 28.82 -8.93
C HIS A 80 1.45 30.27 -8.49
N THR A 81 0.21 30.74 -8.49
CA THR A 81 -0.23 32.02 -7.91
C THR A 81 -1.37 31.77 -6.92
N ASP A 82 -1.51 32.65 -5.92
CA ASP A 82 -2.60 32.59 -4.92
C ASP A 82 -4.00 32.63 -5.56
N GLU A 83 -4.09 33.14 -6.79
CA GLU A 83 -5.30 33.21 -7.60
C GLU A 83 -5.86 31.82 -7.92
N TYR A 84 -5.00 30.82 -8.19
CA TYR A 84 -5.45 29.45 -8.47
C TYR A 84 -6.09 28.77 -7.26
N GLN A 85 -5.68 29.14 -6.04
CA GLN A 85 -6.27 28.59 -4.80
C GLN A 85 -7.67 29.15 -4.54
N SER A 86 -7.82 30.47 -4.61
CA SER A 86 -9.11 31.17 -4.46
C SER A 86 -10.17 30.65 -5.42
N LEU A 87 -9.71 30.24 -6.58
CA LEU A 87 -10.48 29.76 -7.68
C LEU A 87 -10.91 28.28 -7.54
N VAL A 88 -10.01 27.39 -7.14
CA VAL A 88 -10.40 26.01 -6.81
C VAL A 88 -11.47 26.02 -5.72
N LYS A 89 -11.32 26.91 -4.73
CA LYS A 89 -12.34 27.14 -3.70
C LYS A 89 -13.70 27.55 -4.32
N LYS A 90 -13.74 28.53 -5.23
CA LYS A 90 -14.98 28.95 -5.91
C LYS A 90 -15.62 27.82 -6.71
N LEU A 91 -14.83 27.03 -7.42
CA LEU A 91 -15.35 25.92 -8.23
C LEU A 91 -15.91 24.80 -7.34
N LEU A 92 -15.24 24.50 -6.23
CA LEU A 92 -15.73 23.56 -5.23
C LEU A 92 -16.99 24.08 -4.51
N GLU A 93 -17.09 25.38 -4.22
CA GLU A 93 -18.31 26.01 -3.71
C GLU A 93 -19.48 25.94 -4.70
N LEU A 94 -19.22 26.13 -6.00
CA LEU A 94 -20.22 25.96 -7.05
C LEU A 94 -20.74 24.52 -7.11
N VAL A 95 -19.84 23.54 -7.05
CA VAL A 95 -20.20 22.11 -7.00
C VAL A 95 -21.04 21.81 -5.76
N ALA A 96 -20.63 22.31 -4.58
CA ALA A 96 -21.37 22.11 -3.34
C ALA A 96 -22.76 22.75 -3.34
N LYS A 97 -22.92 23.94 -3.94
CA LYS A 97 -24.23 24.63 -4.05
C LYS A 97 -25.24 23.90 -4.92
N GLN A 98 -24.79 23.02 -5.82
CA GLN A 98 -25.68 22.26 -6.71
C GLN A 98 -26.05 20.89 -6.14
N ASP A 99 -25.65 20.55 -4.91
CA ASP A 99 -26.05 19.31 -4.25
C ASP A 99 -27.38 19.48 -3.48
N PRO A 100 -28.50 18.91 -3.97
CA PRO A 100 -29.80 19.01 -3.32
C PRO A 100 -29.89 18.18 -2.03
N GLU A 101 -28.95 17.27 -1.79
CA GLU A 101 -28.92 16.39 -0.61
C GLU A 101 -28.03 16.93 0.52
N ASN A 102 -27.35 18.07 0.32
CA ASN A 102 -26.47 18.70 1.31
C ASN A 102 -25.41 17.72 1.87
N LYS A 103 -24.80 16.91 1.00
CA LYS A 103 -23.77 15.93 1.40
C LYS A 103 -22.50 16.65 1.84
N ARG A 104 -21.71 15.97 2.68
CA ARG A 104 -20.37 16.44 3.06
C ARG A 104 -19.39 16.16 1.92
N PHE A 105 -18.53 17.14 1.62
CA PHE A 105 -17.46 17.03 0.64
C PHE A 105 -16.11 17.01 1.34
N ILE A 106 -15.20 16.17 0.85
CA ILE A 106 -13.78 16.16 1.19
C ILE A 106 -13.01 16.47 -0.08
N GLY A 107 -12.06 17.39 0.04
CA GLY A 107 -11.27 17.92 -1.06
C GLY A 107 -9.78 17.59 -0.94
N ALA A 108 -9.15 17.28 -2.07
CA ALA A 108 -7.70 17.32 -2.19
C ALA A 108 -7.29 18.21 -3.37
N VAL A 109 -6.25 19.00 -3.20
CA VAL A 109 -5.69 19.85 -4.25
C VAL A 109 -4.23 19.50 -4.46
N ILE A 110 -3.90 19.07 -5.66
CA ILE A 110 -2.53 18.72 -6.05
C ILE A 110 -2.00 19.83 -6.94
N PHE A 111 -0.93 20.47 -6.46
CA PHE A 111 -0.20 21.47 -7.20
C PHE A 111 1.00 20.81 -7.88
N VAL A 112 0.98 20.75 -9.21
CA VAL A 112 2.12 20.26 -9.98
C VAL A 112 3.12 21.41 -10.10
N GLN A 113 4.20 21.37 -9.33
CA GLN A 113 5.30 22.33 -9.51
C GLN A 113 6.05 22.00 -10.79
N PRO A 114 6.41 23.01 -11.61
CA PRO A 114 7.34 22.78 -12.71
C PRO A 114 8.63 22.21 -12.10
N GLY A 115 9.20 21.19 -12.75
CA GLY A 115 10.50 20.65 -12.33
C GLY A 115 11.53 21.78 -12.18
N THR A 116 12.60 21.52 -11.42
CA THR A 116 13.66 22.44 -10.92
C THR A 116 14.42 23.29 -11.96
N CYS A 117 13.90 23.43 -13.16
CA CYS A 117 14.42 24.19 -14.26
C CYS A 117 13.96 25.66 -14.18
N THR A 118 14.61 26.43 -13.31
CA THR A 118 14.44 27.88 -13.22
C THR A 118 15.37 28.55 -14.24
N GLY A 119 15.00 28.59 -15.52
CA GLY A 119 15.79 29.23 -16.58
C GLY A 119 14.94 29.66 -17.77
N ALA A 120 15.35 30.75 -18.43
CA ALA A 120 14.72 31.18 -19.68
C ALA A 120 14.94 30.11 -20.76
N GLY A 121 13.85 29.43 -21.16
CA GLY A 121 13.88 28.31 -22.12
C GLY A 121 13.35 26.98 -21.59
N CYS A 122 12.93 26.89 -20.32
CA CYS A 122 12.27 25.69 -19.83
C CYS A 122 10.76 25.75 -20.08
N GLU A 123 10.29 25.01 -21.08
CA GLU A 123 8.87 24.83 -21.38
C GLU A 123 8.27 23.84 -20.38
N HIS A 124 7.14 24.21 -19.76
CA HIS A 124 6.35 23.30 -18.93
C HIS A 124 5.81 22.17 -19.81
N GLN A 125 6.36 20.97 -19.67
CA GLN A 125 5.87 19.78 -20.35
C GLN A 125 4.59 19.30 -19.65
N GLN A 126 3.49 19.26 -20.40
CA GLN A 126 2.20 18.79 -19.90
C GLN A 126 2.27 17.31 -19.52
N LEU A 127 1.69 16.97 -18.37
CA LEU A 127 1.61 15.58 -17.88
C LEU A 127 0.70 14.73 -18.78
N LYS A 128 1.04 13.44 -18.92
CA LYS A 128 0.30 12.48 -19.76
C LYS A 128 -0.30 11.33 -18.94
N PHE A 129 -1.56 11.02 -19.20
CA PHE A 129 -2.30 9.98 -18.49
C PHE A 129 -3.01 9.01 -19.45
N PRO A 130 -3.23 7.74 -19.04
CA PRO A 130 -2.64 7.11 -17.85
C PRO A 130 -1.11 6.95 -18.02
N PRO A 131 -0.33 6.82 -16.93
CA PRO A 131 1.07 6.44 -17.05
C PRO A 131 1.19 5.14 -17.85
N GLU A 132 2.10 5.07 -18.82
CA GLU A 132 2.12 4.02 -19.84
C GLU A 132 2.64 2.68 -19.30
N LYS A 133 3.37 2.71 -18.19
CA LYS A 133 4.11 1.56 -17.68
C LYS A 133 3.34 0.81 -16.59
N SER A 134 3.55 -0.51 -16.53
CA SER A 134 2.94 -1.42 -15.54
C SER A 134 3.49 -1.25 -14.11
N ALA A 135 4.19 -0.15 -13.83
CA ALA A 135 4.80 0.14 -12.54
C ALA A 135 4.94 1.64 -12.29
N TYR A 136 4.68 2.03 -11.04
CA TYR A 136 4.49 3.44 -10.66
C TYR A 136 5.75 4.22 -10.32
N ASN A 137 6.90 3.59 -10.33
CA ASN A 137 8.15 4.26 -9.97
C ASN A 137 9.16 4.15 -11.10
N THR A 138 8.66 4.25 -12.33
CA THR A 138 9.50 4.20 -13.51
C THR A 138 10.00 5.61 -13.84
N PRO A 139 11.29 5.78 -14.17
CA PRO A 139 11.82 7.09 -14.56
C PRO A 139 11.01 7.68 -15.71
N SER A 140 10.86 9.01 -15.70
CA SER A 140 10.13 9.87 -16.65
C SER A 140 8.60 9.92 -16.51
N GLU A 141 8.01 9.25 -15.52
CA GLU A 141 6.55 9.24 -15.28
C GLU A 141 6.22 9.27 -13.78
N GLN A 142 7.18 9.63 -12.92
CA GLN A 142 6.98 9.56 -11.46
C GLN A 142 5.90 10.52 -10.97
N THR A 143 5.76 11.68 -11.62
CA THR A 143 4.73 12.66 -11.28
C THR A 143 3.34 12.15 -11.61
N GLU A 144 3.17 11.65 -12.83
CA GLU A 144 1.94 11.07 -13.34
C GLU A 144 1.54 9.85 -12.52
N ALA A 145 2.49 8.97 -12.22
CA ALA A 145 2.27 7.80 -11.39
C ALA A 145 1.87 8.15 -9.94
N ALA A 146 2.49 9.16 -9.34
CA ALA A 146 2.15 9.62 -7.99
C ALA A 146 0.70 10.16 -7.94
N ILE A 147 0.32 10.98 -8.93
CA ILE A 147 -1.05 11.51 -9.06
C ILE A 147 -2.03 10.36 -9.31
N TRP A 148 -1.75 9.47 -10.25
CA TRP A 148 -2.62 8.34 -10.60
C TRP A 148 -2.88 7.42 -9.40
N ARG A 149 -1.84 7.11 -8.61
CA ARG A 149 -1.98 6.34 -7.37
C ARG A 149 -2.77 7.09 -6.31
N PHE A 150 -2.50 8.38 -6.14
CA PHE A 150 -3.24 9.20 -5.18
C PHE A 150 -4.73 9.17 -5.46
N LEU A 151 -5.13 9.41 -6.70
CA LEU A 151 -6.53 9.35 -7.12
C LEU A 151 -7.16 8.00 -6.76
N ALA A 152 -6.45 6.90 -7.01
CA ALA A 152 -6.92 5.57 -6.72
C ALA A 152 -7.16 5.32 -5.22
N TRP A 153 -6.15 5.48 -4.36
CA TRP A 153 -6.34 5.15 -2.94
C TRP A 153 -7.19 6.20 -2.20
N PHE A 154 -7.18 7.46 -2.66
CA PHE A 154 -8.09 8.48 -2.13
C PHE A 154 -9.54 8.13 -2.46
N GLY A 155 -9.78 7.55 -3.65
CA GLY A 155 -11.12 7.15 -4.10
C GLY A 155 -11.92 8.32 -4.60
N ALA A 156 -11.35 9.08 -5.54
CA ALA A 156 -11.98 10.27 -6.11
C ALA A 156 -13.33 9.93 -6.77
N ASP A 157 -14.37 10.67 -6.41
CA ASP A 157 -15.63 10.64 -7.15
C ASP A 157 -15.57 11.56 -8.38
N LEU A 158 -14.96 12.74 -8.20
CA LEU A 158 -14.76 13.76 -9.22
C LEU A 158 -13.30 14.20 -9.28
N VAL A 159 -12.73 14.21 -10.48
CA VAL A 159 -11.41 14.75 -10.78
C VAL A 159 -11.52 16.05 -11.57
N ILE A 160 -11.00 17.14 -11.04
CA ILE A 160 -10.93 18.44 -11.72
C ILE A 160 -9.53 18.60 -12.28
N ASP A 161 -9.41 18.58 -13.60
CA ASP A 161 -8.16 18.73 -14.34
C ASP A 161 -8.02 20.19 -14.79
N VAL A 162 -7.24 20.97 -14.03
CA VAL A 162 -6.92 22.35 -14.35
C VAL A 162 -5.63 22.39 -15.14
N HIS A 163 -5.70 22.89 -16.38
CA HIS A 163 -4.58 22.83 -17.32
C HIS A 163 -4.21 24.21 -17.85
N SER A 164 -2.91 24.41 -18.09
CA SER A 164 -2.40 25.59 -18.79
C SER A 164 -2.87 25.62 -20.25
N VAL A 165 -3.24 26.81 -20.72
CA VAL A 165 -3.46 27.08 -22.14
C VAL A 165 -2.33 27.98 -22.62
N GLN A 166 -1.43 27.47 -23.47
CA GLN A 166 -0.63 28.35 -24.34
C GLN A 166 -1.62 28.97 -25.34
N LEU A 167 -1.87 30.28 -25.25
CA LEU A 167 -2.77 31.00 -26.15
C LEU A 167 -2.18 31.05 -27.56
N PRO A 168 -2.65 30.20 -28.49
CA PRO A 168 -3.21 30.76 -29.72
C PRO A 168 -4.44 30.01 -30.28
N ALA A 169 -5.27 29.38 -29.43
CA ALA A 169 -6.51 28.72 -29.91
C ALA A 169 -7.76 28.90 -29.03
N TYR A 170 -7.72 29.70 -27.95
CA TYR A 170 -8.95 30.08 -27.25
C TYR A 170 -9.56 31.30 -27.94
N GLN A 171 -10.33 31.07 -29.00
CA GLN A 171 -11.17 32.14 -29.55
C GLN A 171 -12.26 32.49 -28.52
N PRO A 172 -12.44 33.78 -28.17
CA PRO A 172 -13.58 34.22 -27.38
C PRO A 172 -14.89 33.72 -28.01
N PHE A 173 -15.79 33.23 -27.16
CA PHE A 173 -17.03 32.53 -27.45
C PHE A 173 -17.96 33.21 -28.49
N GLU A 174 -17.84 34.53 -28.70
CA GLU A 174 -18.66 35.26 -29.67
C GLU A 174 -18.47 34.80 -31.14
N GLN A 175 -17.46 33.97 -31.44
CA GLN A 175 -17.15 33.52 -32.80
C GLN A 175 -17.45 32.04 -33.11
N SER A 176 -18.00 31.26 -32.17
CA SER A 176 -18.19 29.80 -32.34
C SER A 176 -19.64 29.34 -32.14
N GLU A 177 -20.61 30.01 -32.75
CA GLU A 177 -21.96 29.42 -32.88
C GLU A 177 -21.86 28.10 -33.67
N GLY A 178 -22.22 26.98 -33.03
CA GLY A 178 -22.44 25.69 -33.71
C GLY A 178 -21.25 24.72 -33.78
N LYS A 179 -20.15 24.92 -33.05
CA LYS A 179 -19.08 23.90 -32.93
C LYS A 179 -19.41 22.88 -31.85
N GLU A 180 -19.22 21.59 -32.15
CA GLU A 180 -19.32 20.48 -31.19
C GLU A 180 -18.45 20.72 -29.94
N PRO A 181 -18.83 20.19 -28.76
CA PRO A 181 -18.00 20.33 -27.56
C PRO A 181 -16.58 19.87 -27.85
N ALA A 182 -15.58 20.64 -27.42
CA ALA A 182 -14.19 20.33 -27.70
C ALA A 182 -13.85 18.91 -27.23
N THR A 183 -13.37 18.08 -28.15
CA THR A 183 -12.79 16.77 -27.82
C THR A 183 -11.57 16.99 -26.95
N TRP A 184 -11.60 16.47 -25.73
CA TRP A 184 -10.43 16.50 -24.84
C TRP A 184 -9.31 15.61 -25.42
N PRO A 185 -8.03 15.96 -25.22
CA PRO A 185 -6.92 15.11 -25.62
C PRO A 185 -7.06 13.69 -25.05
N ASP A 186 -6.61 12.68 -25.78
CA ASP A 186 -6.71 11.29 -25.30
C ASP A 186 -5.77 11.02 -24.12
N ASP A 187 -4.62 11.70 -24.07
CA ASP A 187 -3.58 11.60 -23.04
C ASP A 187 -3.79 12.58 -21.87
N SER A 188 -4.95 13.23 -21.80
CA SER A 188 -5.33 14.15 -20.73
C SER A 188 -5.78 13.40 -19.48
N LEU A 189 -5.53 13.96 -18.29
CA LEU A 189 -6.01 13.39 -17.03
C LEU A 189 -7.53 13.17 -17.06
N SER A 190 -8.29 14.19 -17.49
CA SER A 190 -9.75 14.10 -17.60
C SER A 190 -10.24 12.95 -18.45
N THR A 191 -9.63 12.73 -19.62
CA THR A 191 -10.00 11.64 -20.52
C THR A 191 -9.58 10.29 -19.93
N ALA A 192 -8.36 10.21 -19.39
CA ALA A 192 -7.79 8.99 -18.87
C ALA A 192 -8.61 8.39 -17.72
N VAL A 193 -9.05 9.20 -16.75
CA VAL A 193 -9.81 8.71 -15.58
C VAL A 193 -11.21 8.21 -15.93
N ARG A 194 -11.77 8.65 -17.07
CA ARG A 194 -13.05 8.15 -17.62
C ARG A 194 -12.86 6.88 -18.45
N LYS A 195 -11.75 6.77 -19.18
CA LYS A 195 -11.49 5.65 -20.11
C LYS A 195 -10.82 4.44 -19.44
N HIS A 196 -9.96 4.64 -18.45
CA HIS A 196 -9.13 3.62 -17.83
C HIS A 196 -9.42 3.45 -16.33
N GLU A 197 -9.19 2.25 -15.81
CA GLU A 197 -9.24 2.01 -14.37
C GLU A 197 -8.06 2.68 -13.68
N ILE A 198 -8.35 3.59 -12.76
CA ILE A 198 -7.32 4.28 -11.98
C ILE A 198 -6.71 3.27 -11.03
N ALA A 199 -5.45 2.97 -11.28
CA ALA A 199 -4.66 1.94 -10.61
C ALA A 199 -5.32 0.56 -10.50
N GLY A 200 -6.16 0.17 -11.46
CA GLY A 200 -6.89 -1.10 -11.41
C GLY A 200 -7.96 -1.17 -10.31
N PHE A 201 -8.45 -0.02 -9.83
CA PHE A 201 -9.58 0.05 -8.91
C PHE A 201 -10.90 0.31 -9.62
N GLY A 202 -10.91 1.24 -10.56
CA GLY A 202 -12.11 1.67 -11.26
C GLY A 202 -11.96 3.03 -11.87
N LYS A 203 -12.97 3.47 -12.61
CA LYS A 203 -13.01 4.77 -13.29
C LYS A 203 -13.55 5.85 -12.37
N ALA A 204 -13.17 7.10 -12.63
CA ALA A 204 -13.75 8.27 -11.98
C ALA A 204 -14.44 9.17 -13.01
N VAL A 205 -15.26 10.09 -12.52
CA VAL A 205 -15.79 11.16 -13.35
C VAL A 205 -14.82 12.34 -13.29
N SER A 206 -14.78 13.15 -14.34
CA SER A 206 -13.86 14.28 -14.43
C SER A 206 -14.51 15.52 -15.01
N ILE A 207 -13.89 16.67 -14.81
CA ILE A 207 -14.13 17.88 -15.61
C ILE A 207 -12.78 18.48 -16.00
N ARG A 208 -12.72 19.11 -17.17
CA ARG A 208 -11.51 19.77 -17.66
C ARG A 208 -11.71 21.28 -17.69
N VAL A 209 -10.83 22.03 -17.03
CA VAL A 209 -10.98 23.48 -16.86
C VAL A 209 -9.69 24.18 -17.33
N PRO A 210 -9.76 25.10 -18.30
CA PRO A 210 -8.60 25.90 -18.69
C PRO A 210 -8.26 26.95 -17.63
N SER A 211 -6.97 27.17 -17.38
CA SER A 211 -6.49 28.15 -16.40
C SER A 211 -6.86 29.60 -16.74
N SER A 212 -7.13 29.93 -18.01
CA SER A 212 -7.52 31.27 -18.47
C SER A 212 -8.95 31.66 -18.09
N VAL A 213 -9.86 30.70 -18.18
CA VAL A 213 -11.28 30.77 -17.77
C VAL A 213 -11.44 31.11 -16.29
N MET A 214 -10.36 30.94 -15.57
CA MET A 214 -10.28 30.86 -14.13
C MET A 214 -9.76 32.18 -13.51
N VAL A 215 -9.32 33.14 -14.34
CA VAL A 215 -8.82 34.47 -13.92
C VAL A 215 -9.84 35.60 -14.23
N GLU A 216 -10.74 35.42 -15.20
CA GLU A 216 -11.74 36.43 -15.59
C GLU A 216 -13.08 36.25 -14.83
N GLN A 217 -13.58 37.32 -14.19
CA GLN A 217 -14.76 37.27 -13.31
C GLN A 217 -16.12 37.12 -14.02
N ASP A 218 -16.17 37.33 -15.34
CA ASP A 218 -17.42 37.47 -16.13
C ASP A 218 -17.58 36.45 -17.27
N VAL A 219 -16.81 35.37 -17.27
CA VAL A 219 -16.91 34.38 -18.36
C VAL A 219 -18.20 33.56 -18.23
N LYS A 220 -19.14 33.75 -19.17
CA LYS A 220 -20.31 32.87 -19.33
C LYS A 220 -19.85 31.52 -19.87
N PHE A 221 -19.90 30.47 -19.04
CA PHE A 221 -19.51 29.12 -19.44
C PHE A 221 -20.65 28.35 -20.11
N ARG A 222 -20.33 27.64 -21.19
CA ARG A 222 -21.14 26.52 -21.67
C ARG A 222 -20.69 25.28 -20.90
N MET A 223 -21.54 24.77 -20.02
CA MET A 223 -21.25 23.60 -19.18
C MET A 223 -20.73 22.42 -20.01
N GLU A 224 -21.28 22.19 -21.20
CA GLU A 224 -20.83 21.19 -22.19
C GLU A 224 -19.31 21.20 -22.50
N TYR A 225 -18.60 22.33 -22.41
CA TYR A 225 -17.14 22.36 -22.60
C TYR A 225 -16.36 21.81 -21.40
N ILE A 226 -16.85 22.09 -20.19
CA ILE A 226 -16.26 21.65 -18.91
C ILE A 226 -16.64 20.19 -18.62
N LEU A 227 -17.84 19.81 -19.05
CA LEU A 227 -18.43 18.49 -18.92
C LEU A 227 -17.89 17.52 -20.00
N GLY A 228 -17.51 18.04 -21.17
CA GLY A 228 -17.02 17.24 -22.29
C GLY A 228 -18.12 16.38 -22.92
N PRO A 229 -17.75 15.53 -23.91
CA PRO A 229 -18.71 14.78 -24.73
C PRO A 229 -19.57 13.79 -23.95
N ASP A 230 -19.07 13.23 -22.85
CA ASP A 230 -19.77 12.25 -22.01
C ASP A 230 -20.34 12.83 -20.71
N GLY A 231 -20.35 14.16 -20.56
CA GLY A 231 -20.63 14.80 -19.28
C GLY A 231 -22.12 15.00 -19.00
N ASP A 232 -22.63 14.27 -18.02
CA ASP A 232 -23.93 14.51 -17.40
C ASP A 232 -23.74 15.12 -16.00
N LEU A 233 -24.24 16.34 -15.82
CA LEU A 233 -24.16 17.08 -14.56
C LEU A 233 -24.82 16.33 -13.40
N GLY A 234 -25.89 15.57 -13.67
CA GLY A 234 -26.55 14.75 -12.65
C GLY A 234 -25.67 13.61 -12.16
N THR A 235 -25.08 12.84 -13.09
CA THR A 235 -24.13 11.78 -12.77
C THR A 235 -22.91 12.30 -12.00
N LEU A 236 -22.38 13.46 -12.40
CA LEU A 236 -21.22 14.12 -11.76
C LEU A 236 -21.48 14.49 -10.29
N LEU A 237 -22.65 15.06 -10.02
CA LEU A 237 -22.96 15.61 -8.69
C LEU A 237 -23.54 14.55 -7.75
N PHE A 238 -24.28 13.56 -8.27
CA PHE A 238 -25.15 12.72 -7.42
C PHE A 238 -24.64 11.29 -7.23
N ASN A 239 -23.86 10.73 -8.17
CA ASN A 239 -23.45 9.31 -8.13
C ASN A 239 -22.00 9.11 -7.68
N GLN A 240 -21.77 8.15 -6.78
CA GLN A 240 -20.41 7.71 -6.43
C GLN A 240 -19.71 7.17 -7.68
N SER A 241 -18.40 7.40 -7.80
CA SER A 241 -17.65 6.84 -8.92
C SER A 241 -17.53 5.32 -8.83
N PRO A 242 -17.38 4.60 -9.97
CA PRO A 242 -17.02 3.18 -9.95
C PRO A 242 -15.76 2.90 -9.11
N LEU A 243 -14.77 3.80 -9.15
CA LEU A 243 -13.60 3.78 -8.28
C LEU A 243 -13.98 3.77 -6.79
N ARG A 244 -14.85 4.71 -6.37
CA ARG A 244 -15.28 4.83 -4.97
C ARG A 244 -16.03 3.59 -4.50
N LEU A 245 -16.92 3.06 -5.34
CA LEU A 245 -17.66 1.83 -5.05
C LEU A 245 -16.74 0.63 -4.88
N ALA A 246 -15.73 0.48 -5.76
CA ALA A 246 -14.76 -0.60 -5.65
C ALA A 246 -13.94 -0.53 -4.36
N ILE A 247 -13.56 0.67 -3.92
CA ILE A 247 -12.87 0.90 -2.64
C ILE A 247 -13.75 0.50 -1.47
N GLU A 248 -15.01 0.95 -1.44
CA GLU A 248 -15.94 0.62 -0.36
C GLU A 248 -16.24 -0.88 -0.31
N GLN A 249 -16.29 -1.56 -1.46
CA GLN A 249 -16.40 -3.03 -1.52
C GLN A 249 -15.15 -3.72 -0.96
N ARG A 250 -13.95 -3.28 -1.34
CA ARG A 250 -12.70 -3.87 -0.85
C ARG A 250 -12.57 -3.74 0.67
N LEU A 251 -12.90 -2.57 1.21
CA LEU A 251 -12.79 -2.27 2.64
C LEU A 251 -13.80 -3.01 3.53
N LYS A 252 -14.90 -3.51 2.95
CA LYS A 252 -15.88 -4.34 3.67
C LYS A 252 -15.41 -5.77 3.88
N ARG A 253 -14.36 -6.21 3.19
CA ARG A 253 -13.90 -7.59 3.28
C ARG A 253 -13.25 -7.87 4.63
N GLU A 254 -13.65 -8.97 5.23
CA GLU A 254 -12.96 -9.51 6.39
C GLU A 254 -11.66 -10.23 5.97
N PRO A 255 -10.70 -10.43 6.90
CA PRO A 255 -9.43 -11.06 6.58
C PRO A 255 -9.55 -12.46 5.96
N ASP A 256 -10.51 -13.26 6.38
CA ASP A 256 -10.79 -14.59 5.82
C ASP A 256 -11.23 -14.53 4.35
N GLU A 257 -12.14 -13.61 4.00
CA GLU A 257 -12.56 -13.40 2.61
C GLU A 257 -11.39 -12.97 1.72
N VAL A 258 -10.46 -12.16 2.25
CA VAL A 258 -9.23 -11.78 1.52
C VAL A 258 -8.33 -13.01 1.30
N ILE A 259 -8.20 -13.90 2.29
CA ILE A 259 -7.41 -15.14 2.16
C ILE A 259 -8.00 -16.04 1.09
N GLU A 260 -9.32 -16.25 1.09
CA GLU A 260 -10.01 -17.09 0.10
C GLU A 260 -9.80 -16.57 -1.33
N GLN A 261 -10.00 -15.25 -1.52
CA GLN A 261 -9.80 -14.59 -2.83
C GLN A 261 -8.36 -14.74 -3.32
N LEU A 262 -7.38 -14.50 -2.45
CA LEU A 262 -5.97 -14.58 -2.83
C LEU A 262 -5.48 -16.02 -3.02
N SER A 263 -6.05 -16.99 -2.31
CA SER A 263 -5.69 -18.41 -2.44
C SER A 263 -6.07 -18.97 -3.82
N ALA A 264 -7.00 -18.36 -4.54
CA ALA A 264 -7.27 -18.69 -5.94
C ALA A 264 -6.08 -18.34 -6.87
N LYS A 265 -5.22 -17.39 -6.47
CA LYS A 265 -4.11 -16.90 -7.30
C LYS A 265 -2.73 -17.31 -6.78
N TYR A 266 -2.54 -17.35 -5.47
CA TYR A 266 -1.23 -17.51 -4.84
C TYR A 266 -1.13 -18.80 -4.02
N GLY A 267 0.07 -19.37 -3.96
CA GLY A 267 0.35 -20.56 -3.14
C GLY A 267 -0.28 -21.85 -3.65
N ASN A 268 -0.68 -21.94 -4.93
CA ASN A 268 -1.24 -23.17 -5.54
C ASN A 268 -0.16 -24.14 -6.05
N GLU A 269 1.09 -23.71 -6.06
CA GLU A 269 2.23 -24.51 -6.46
C GLU A 269 3.49 -24.05 -5.72
N LEU A 270 4.46 -24.96 -5.60
CA LEU A 270 5.79 -24.68 -5.08
C LEU A 270 6.80 -25.19 -6.10
N LYS A 271 7.16 -24.34 -7.06
CA LYS A 271 8.16 -24.67 -8.10
C LYS A 271 9.58 -24.72 -7.53
N THR A 272 9.87 -23.79 -6.62
CA THR A 272 11.13 -23.67 -5.90
C THR A 272 10.85 -23.39 -4.44
N VAL A 273 11.64 -23.94 -3.52
CA VAL A 273 11.50 -23.70 -2.07
C VAL A 273 12.12 -22.35 -1.69
N MET A 274 11.71 -21.28 -2.36
CA MET A 274 12.04 -19.91 -1.95
C MET A 274 10.91 -19.36 -1.07
N TYR A 275 11.23 -18.42 -0.17
CA TYR A 275 10.28 -17.91 0.81
C TYR A 275 8.99 -17.35 0.19
N GLN A 276 9.05 -16.79 -1.02
CA GLN A 276 7.91 -16.14 -1.67
C GLN A 276 6.74 -17.12 -1.87
N PRO A 277 6.84 -18.16 -2.71
CA PRO A 277 5.76 -19.12 -2.84
C PRO A 277 5.56 -19.95 -1.55
N ALA A 278 6.63 -20.25 -0.81
CA ALA A 278 6.52 -21.07 0.40
C ALA A 278 5.68 -20.41 1.50
N LEU A 279 5.80 -19.09 1.71
CA LEU A 279 4.99 -18.38 2.69
C LEU A 279 3.52 -18.23 2.25
N ALA A 280 3.24 -18.16 0.96
CA ALA A 280 1.86 -18.22 0.48
C ALA A 280 1.23 -19.60 0.80
N VAL A 281 1.96 -20.68 0.56
CA VAL A 281 1.53 -22.04 0.95
C VAL A 281 1.39 -22.17 2.48
N LEU A 282 2.31 -21.56 3.25
CA LEU A 282 2.26 -21.56 4.71
C LEU A 282 1.02 -20.85 5.25
N ALA A 283 0.69 -19.67 4.72
CA ALA A 283 -0.50 -18.93 5.11
C ALA A 283 -1.77 -19.75 4.84
N ARG A 284 -1.84 -20.41 3.67
CA ARG A 284 -2.93 -21.32 3.32
C ARG A 284 -3.05 -22.52 4.26
N LEU A 285 -1.93 -23.17 4.58
CA LEU A 285 -1.90 -24.27 5.55
C LEU A 285 -2.42 -23.81 6.92
N ARG A 286 -1.92 -22.66 7.41
CA ARG A 286 -2.37 -22.09 8.69
C ARG A 286 -3.85 -21.72 8.69
N HIS A 287 -4.36 -21.21 7.56
CA HIS A 287 -5.79 -20.90 7.40
C HIS A 287 -6.63 -22.18 7.39
N GLY A 288 -6.24 -23.20 6.62
CA GLY A 288 -6.92 -24.50 6.61
C GLY A 288 -6.98 -25.14 7.99
N GLU A 289 -5.88 -25.11 8.76
CA GLU A 289 -5.89 -25.60 10.14
C GLU A 289 -6.81 -24.75 11.06
N LEU A 290 -6.87 -23.43 10.86
CA LEU A 290 -7.75 -22.54 11.62
C LEU A 290 -9.24 -22.79 11.31
N GLN A 291 -9.59 -23.10 10.06
CA GLN A 291 -10.96 -23.45 9.65
C GLN A 291 -11.29 -24.94 9.83
N GLN A 292 -10.32 -25.77 10.24
CA GLN A 292 -10.45 -27.23 10.23
C GLN A 292 -10.80 -27.80 8.84
N ASP A 293 -10.28 -27.18 7.78
CA ASP A 293 -10.44 -27.60 6.39
C ASP A 293 -9.44 -28.69 6.01
N ALA A 294 -9.89 -29.94 6.07
CA ALA A 294 -9.09 -31.11 5.72
C ALA A 294 -8.74 -31.17 4.21
N ASP A 295 -9.58 -30.61 3.34
CA ASP A 295 -9.33 -30.59 1.90
C ASP A 295 -8.17 -29.64 1.58
N GLU A 296 -8.13 -28.48 2.24
CA GLU A 296 -7.03 -27.54 2.09
C GLU A 296 -5.70 -28.11 2.59
N ARG A 297 -5.72 -28.83 3.74
CA ARG A 297 -4.54 -29.57 4.22
C ARG A 297 -4.06 -30.60 3.19
N ALA A 298 -4.99 -31.36 2.59
CA ALA A 298 -4.65 -32.35 1.56
C ALA A 298 -4.09 -31.69 0.29
N ARG A 299 -4.57 -30.51 -0.12
CA ARG A 299 -3.99 -29.74 -1.24
C ARG A 299 -2.56 -29.31 -0.94
N VAL A 300 -2.30 -28.79 0.25
CA VAL A 300 -0.94 -28.42 0.68
C VAL A 300 -0.03 -29.65 0.69
N GLU A 301 -0.50 -30.80 1.19
CA GLU A 301 0.25 -32.05 1.15
C GLU A 301 0.68 -32.41 -0.29
N GLN A 302 -0.23 -32.31 -1.27
CA GLN A 302 0.12 -32.57 -2.67
C GLN A 302 1.16 -31.58 -3.22
N ILE A 303 1.13 -30.32 -2.79
CA ILE A 303 2.14 -29.32 -3.18
C ILE A 303 3.52 -29.69 -2.61
N LEU A 304 3.57 -30.18 -1.37
CA LEU A 304 4.83 -30.53 -0.69
C LEU A 304 5.36 -31.91 -1.08
N LYS A 305 4.49 -32.81 -1.52
CA LYS A 305 4.80 -34.21 -1.82
C LYS A 305 6.07 -34.42 -2.66
N PRO A 306 6.33 -33.69 -3.76
CA PRO A 306 7.56 -33.90 -4.55
C PRO A 306 8.85 -33.66 -3.76
N TYR A 307 8.82 -32.83 -2.73
CA TYR A 307 9.97 -32.58 -1.86
C TYR A 307 10.04 -33.59 -0.71
N LEU A 308 8.89 -34.03 -0.19
CA LEU A 308 8.80 -35.01 0.89
C LEU A 308 9.13 -36.44 0.44
N ASP A 309 8.84 -36.79 -0.81
CA ASP A 309 9.22 -38.09 -1.41
C ASP A 309 10.61 -38.08 -2.07
N GLY A 310 11.26 -36.91 -2.13
CA GLY A 310 12.59 -36.73 -2.70
C GLY A 310 12.63 -36.70 -4.24
N SER A 311 11.50 -36.70 -4.93
CA SER A 311 11.44 -36.59 -6.39
C SER A 311 11.86 -35.20 -6.92
N ARG A 312 11.87 -34.19 -6.06
CA ARG A 312 12.37 -32.83 -6.35
C ARG A 312 13.33 -32.36 -5.26
N GLU A 313 14.46 -31.78 -5.68
CA GLU A 313 15.44 -31.18 -4.78
C GLU A 313 14.85 -29.96 -4.05
N ALA A 314 14.82 -30.01 -2.72
CA ALA A 314 14.33 -28.90 -1.89
C ALA A 314 15.39 -27.81 -1.63
N LEU A 315 16.66 -28.21 -1.51
CA LEU A 315 17.76 -27.34 -1.13
C LEU A 315 18.91 -27.45 -2.14
N PRO A 316 18.94 -26.62 -3.19
CA PRO A 316 19.98 -26.68 -4.21
C PRO A 316 21.38 -26.33 -3.68
N ALA A 317 22.42 -26.74 -4.38
CA ALA A 317 23.81 -26.47 -4.00
C ALA A 317 24.10 -24.96 -3.86
N ASN A 318 23.54 -24.14 -4.74
CA ASN A 318 23.65 -22.67 -4.72
C ASN A 318 22.53 -21.97 -3.90
N ALA A 319 21.90 -22.70 -2.97
CA ALA A 319 20.86 -22.14 -2.10
C ALA A 319 21.36 -20.90 -1.35
N ASN A 320 20.49 -19.89 -1.30
CA ASN A 320 20.69 -18.60 -0.63
C ASN A 320 19.70 -18.43 0.53
N GLY A 321 19.73 -17.28 1.21
CA GLY A 321 18.83 -17.01 2.34
C GLY A 321 17.34 -17.19 2.02
N SER A 322 16.90 -16.85 0.80
CA SER A 322 15.51 -17.06 0.38
C SER A 322 15.12 -18.53 0.35
N HIS A 323 16.06 -19.42 0.03
CA HIS A 323 15.81 -20.86 0.13
C HIS A 323 15.70 -21.30 1.59
N PHE A 324 16.52 -20.73 2.48
CA PHE A 324 16.50 -21.09 3.90
C PHE A 324 15.15 -20.77 4.54
N ALA A 325 14.66 -19.54 4.35
CA ALA A 325 13.32 -19.15 4.80
C ALA A 325 12.19 -19.92 4.10
N GLY A 326 12.40 -20.36 2.85
CA GLY A 326 11.43 -21.20 2.16
C GLY A 326 11.16 -22.52 2.89
N HIS A 327 12.11 -23.04 3.66
CA HIS A 327 11.93 -24.28 4.42
C HIS A 327 11.03 -24.13 5.66
N LEU A 328 10.56 -22.92 5.98
CA LEU A 328 9.58 -22.72 7.06
C LEU A 328 8.24 -23.42 6.78
N ILE A 329 7.91 -23.68 5.52
CA ILE A 329 6.75 -24.52 5.19
C ILE A 329 6.91 -25.96 5.69
N PHE A 330 8.13 -26.51 5.62
CA PHE A 330 8.42 -27.84 6.14
C PHE A 330 8.51 -27.84 7.67
N ALA A 331 8.92 -26.74 8.30
CA ALA A 331 8.85 -26.60 9.75
C ALA A 331 7.41 -26.70 10.26
N GLU A 332 6.48 -25.96 9.64
CA GLU A 332 5.06 -26.03 10.01
C GLU A 332 4.45 -27.41 9.69
N TRP A 333 4.78 -27.99 8.53
CA TRP A 333 4.34 -29.34 8.17
C TRP A 333 4.81 -30.38 9.18
N ALA A 334 6.10 -30.36 9.54
CA ALA A 334 6.69 -31.25 10.54
C ALA A 334 6.01 -31.09 11.91
N ARG A 335 5.71 -29.85 12.32
CA ARG A 335 5.00 -29.57 13.58
C ARG A 335 3.60 -30.19 13.61
N LEU A 336 2.89 -30.18 12.48
CA LEU A 336 1.51 -30.68 12.38
C LEU A 336 1.41 -32.19 12.16
N THR A 337 2.45 -32.83 11.66
CA THR A 337 2.41 -34.24 11.19
C THR A 337 3.45 -35.15 11.82
N ASN A 338 4.47 -34.57 12.46
CA ASN A 338 5.67 -35.27 12.91
C ASN A 338 6.42 -35.98 11.75
N ASP A 339 6.31 -35.46 10.52
CA ASP A 339 6.95 -36.03 9.34
C ASP A 339 8.50 -35.97 9.46
N PRO A 340 9.19 -37.12 9.48
CA PRO A 340 10.64 -37.16 9.68
C PRO A 340 11.44 -36.62 8.49
N THR A 341 10.89 -36.65 7.27
CA THR A 341 11.53 -36.05 6.10
C THR A 341 11.44 -34.53 6.17
N ALA A 342 10.30 -33.98 6.58
CA ALA A 342 10.17 -32.54 6.78
C ALA A 342 11.14 -32.02 7.87
N ILE A 343 11.31 -32.75 8.97
CA ILE A 343 12.32 -32.44 9.99
C ILE A 343 13.74 -32.45 9.38
N LYS A 344 14.08 -33.46 8.56
CA LYS A 344 15.38 -33.51 7.87
C LYS A 344 15.59 -32.30 6.95
N LEU A 345 14.57 -31.88 6.20
CA LEU A 345 14.64 -30.72 5.32
C LEU A 345 14.94 -29.42 6.11
N VAL A 346 14.28 -29.22 7.25
CA VAL A 346 14.55 -28.07 8.13
C VAL A 346 15.96 -28.12 8.70
N THR A 347 16.36 -29.27 9.25
CA THR A 347 17.70 -29.42 9.85
C THR A 347 18.82 -29.28 8.82
N ALA A 348 18.64 -29.75 7.58
CA ALA A 348 19.61 -29.58 6.51
C ALA A 348 19.95 -28.11 6.22
N VAL A 349 18.99 -27.20 6.40
CA VAL A 349 19.24 -25.76 6.34
C VAL A 349 19.97 -25.29 7.59
N ALA A 350 19.48 -25.63 8.78
CA ALA A 350 20.08 -25.18 10.05
C ALA A 350 21.55 -25.61 10.20
N GLU A 351 21.90 -26.81 9.73
CA GLU A 351 23.27 -27.34 9.76
C GLU A 351 24.26 -26.54 8.90
N ARG A 352 23.79 -25.73 7.92
CA ARG A 352 24.67 -24.81 7.18
C ARG A 352 25.28 -23.73 8.06
N GLY A 353 24.74 -23.54 9.26
CA GLY A 353 25.29 -22.66 10.29
C GLY A 353 26.48 -23.22 11.06
N PHE A 354 26.96 -24.42 10.73
CA PHE A 354 28.04 -25.09 11.45
C PHE A 354 29.16 -25.53 10.49
N ASP A 355 30.40 -25.57 10.98
CA ASP A 355 31.56 -26.09 10.24
C ASP A 355 31.55 -27.63 10.18
N ALA A 356 32.53 -28.21 9.47
CA ALA A 356 32.67 -29.67 9.34
C ALA A 356 32.91 -30.40 10.68
N ASN A 357 33.25 -29.68 11.76
CA ASN A 357 33.45 -30.22 13.10
C ASN A 357 32.24 -29.96 14.02
N GLY A 358 31.15 -29.40 13.49
CA GLY A 358 29.95 -29.05 14.25
C GLY A 358 30.10 -27.78 15.10
N ARG A 359 31.13 -26.95 14.87
CA ARG A 359 31.30 -25.66 15.56
C ARG A 359 30.41 -24.60 14.89
N PRO A 360 29.71 -23.75 15.66
CA PRO A 360 28.87 -22.71 15.07
C PRO A 360 29.73 -21.70 14.31
N LEU A 361 29.23 -21.28 13.14
CA LEU A 361 29.75 -20.13 12.42
C LEU A 361 29.36 -18.83 13.16
N GLU A 362 30.02 -17.72 12.83
CA GLU A 362 29.72 -16.40 13.39
C GLU A 362 28.29 -15.92 13.03
N ALA A 363 27.77 -16.41 11.90
CA ALA A 363 26.43 -16.16 11.42
C ALA A 363 26.02 -17.26 10.44
N MET A 364 24.71 -17.43 10.21
CA MET A 364 24.22 -18.22 9.08
C MET A 364 24.81 -17.70 7.77
N PRO A 365 25.24 -18.60 6.85
CA PRO A 365 25.77 -18.19 5.55
C PRO A 365 24.69 -17.52 4.69
N SER A 366 25.09 -16.91 3.57
CA SER A 366 24.20 -16.18 2.65
C SER A 366 23.54 -14.92 3.23
N HIS A 367 23.94 -14.46 4.42
CA HIS A 367 23.43 -13.23 5.04
C HIS A 367 23.67 -11.97 4.20
N SER A 368 24.75 -11.94 3.41
CA SER A 368 25.11 -10.83 2.49
C SER A 368 25.20 -9.43 3.14
N GLU A 369 25.23 -9.39 4.47
CA GLU A 369 25.13 -8.19 5.31
C GLU A 369 23.83 -7.42 5.08
N MET A 370 22.75 -8.13 4.75
CA MET A 370 21.43 -7.55 4.54
C MET A 370 20.53 -7.86 5.73
N SER A 371 19.80 -6.86 6.22
CA SER A 371 18.85 -7.03 7.33
C SER A 371 17.81 -8.12 7.08
N ASP A 372 17.57 -8.49 5.82
CA ASP A 372 16.83 -9.68 5.39
C ASP A 372 17.22 -10.95 6.16
N ALA A 373 18.52 -11.10 6.47
CA ALA A 373 19.09 -12.30 7.06
C ALA A 373 18.48 -12.66 8.42
N VAL A 374 17.97 -11.68 9.17
CA VAL A 374 17.23 -11.93 10.42
C VAL A 374 16.05 -12.88 10.17
N PHE A 375 15.25 -12.63 9.13
CA PHE A 375 14.17 -13.53 8.71
C PHE A 375 14.68 -14.80 8.04
N MET A 376 15.76 -14.73 7.26
CA MET A 376 16.27 -15.91 6.54
C MET A 376 16.90 -16.96 7.46
N ALA A 377 17.30 -16.59 8.68
CA ALA A 377 18.06 -17.45 9.60
C ALA A 377 17.38 -17.70 10.94
N CYS A 378 16.89 -16.68 11.63
CA CYS A 378 16.38 -16.86 13.00
C CYS A 378 15.19 -17.83 13.08
N PRO A 379 14.13 -17.69 12.24
CA PRO A 379 13.00 -18.62 12.25
C PRO A 379 13.39 -20.08 12.00
N ILE A 380 14.29 -20.35 11.05
CA ILE A 380 14.64 -21.73 10.68
C ILE A 380 15.52 -22.38 11.74
N LEU A 381 16.42 -21.63 12.38
CA LEU A 381 17.23 -22.11 13.50
C LEU A 381 16.36 -22.42 14.73
N VAL A 382 15.42 -21.52 15.07
CA VAL A 382 14.49 -21.75 16.17
C VAL A 382 13.57 -22.95 15.87
N SER A 383 13.08 -23.07 14.64
CA SER A 383 12.26 -24.22 14.22
C SER A 383 13.05 -25.54 14.33
N ALA A 384 14.32 -25.55 13.94
CA ALA A 384 15.18 -26.73 14.10
C ALA A 384 15.37 -27.09 15.58
N ALA A 385 15.53 -26.09 16.46
CA ALA A 385 15.60 -26.32 17.91
C ALA A 385 14.29 -26.91 18.46
N GLU A 386 13.14 -26.39 18.04
CA GLU A 386 11.80 -26.89 18.43
C GLU A 386 11.63 -28.35 18.01
N LEU A 387 11.98 -28.68 16.76
CA LEU A 387 11.76 -30.01 16.18
C LEU A 387 12.75 -31.08 16.67
N THR A 388 14.00 -30.71 16.99
CA THR A 388 15.03 -31.70 17.37
C THR A 388 15.43 -31.67 18.84
N GLY A 389 15.02 -30.65 19.59
CA GLY A 389 15.43 -30.43 20.97
C GLY A 389 16.92 -30.05 21.16
N GLN A 390 17.60 -29.59 20.09
CA GLN A 390 19.04 -29.31 20.15
C GLN A 390 19.33 -27.83 20.46
N ARG A 391 19.95 -27.58 21.62
CA ARG A 391 20.25 -26.23 22.14
C ARG A 391 21.14 -25.39 21.23
N ARG A 392 22.08 -26.00 20.49
CA ARG A 392 23.04 -25.30 19.61
C ARG A 392 22.37 -24.41 18.55
N TYR A 393 21.16 -24.76 18.12
CA TYR A 393 20.43 -23.96 17.14
C TYR A 393 19.91 -22.65 17.74
N LEU A 394 19.45 -22.65 19.00
CA LEU A 394 19.07 -21.42 19.70
C LEU A 394 20.29 -20.53 19.98
N GLU A 395 21.40 -21.14 20.38
CA GLU A 395 22.67 -20.41 20.59
C GLU A 395 23.14 -19.72 19.30
N LEU A 396 23.05 -20.41 18.16
CA LEU A 396 23.36 -19.83 16.87
C LEU A 396 22.34 -18.77 16.45
N ALA A 397 21.04 -18.94 16.73
CA ALA A 397 20.02 -17.94 16.40
C ALA A 397 20.29 -16.61 17.12
N ARG A 398 20.66 -16.66 18.40
CA ARG A 398 21.05 -15.48 19.18
C ARG A 398 22.31 -14.83 18.65
N THR A 399 23.33 -15.64 18.37
CA THR A 399 24.60 -15.16 17.77
C THR A 399 24.33 -14.46 16.44
N HIS A 400 23.52 -15.06 15.57
CA HIS A 400 23.16 -14.50 14.28
C HIS A 400 22.38 -13.18 14.39
N LEU A 401 21.39 -13.09 15.29
CA LEU A 401 20.64 -11.85 15.51
C LEU A 401 21.60 -10.71 15.90
N ARG A 402 22.48 -10.93 16.87
CA ARG A 402 23.45 -9.93 17.33
C ARG A 402 24.40 -9.51 16.21
N PHE A 403 24.91 -10.47 15.44
CA PHE A 403 25.77 -10.22 14.28
C PHE A 403 25.09 -9.29 13.26
N MET A 404 23.79 -9.52 13.00
CA MET A 404 23.01 -8.69 12.09
C MET A 404 22.66 -7.33 12.69
N GLN A 405 22.34 -7.24 13.97
CA GLN A 405 22.08 -5.98 14.67
C GLN A 405 23.32 -5.08 14.66
N GLU A 406 24.50 -5.61 14.96
CA GLU A 406 25.76 -4.86 14.91
C GLU A 406 26.00 -4.18 13.55
N ARG A 407 25.55 -4.81 12.47
CA ARG A 407 25.75 -4.32 11.09
C ARG A 407 24.60 -3.45 10.58
N CYS A 408 23.37 -3.76 10.97
CA CYS A 408 22.18 -3.24 10.31
C CYS A 408 21.27 -2.42 11.24
N LEU A 409 21.26 -2.66 12.55
CA LEU A 409 20.44 -1.87 13.47
C LEU A 409 21.07 -0.47 13.60
N ARG A 410 20.28 0.58 13.33
CA ARG A 410 20.69 1.97 13.50
C ARG A 410 20.43 2.42 14.94
N ALA A 411 21.02 3.55 15.32
CA ALA A 411 20.89 4.12 16.66
C ALA A 411 19.47 4.60 16.99
N ASP A 412 18.65 4.87 15.97
CA ASP A 412 17.24 5.26 16.10
C ASP A 412 16.26 4.06 16.16
N GLY A 413 16.78 2.82 16.16
CA GLY A 413 15.99 1.61 16.39
C GLY A 413 15.38 0.98 15.14
N ILE A 414 15.51 1.62 13.97
CA ILE A 414 15.17 1.02 12.67
C ILE A 414 16.41 0.39 12.00
N TYR A 415 16.20 -0.47 11.01
CA TYR A 415 17.27 -1.16 10.31
C TYR A 415 17.63 -0.44 9.00
N ARG A 416 18.92 -0.18 8.78
CA ARG A 416 19.43 0.03 7.41
C ARG A 416 19.37 -1.31 6.67
N HIS A 417 19.20 -1.29 5.34
CA HIS A 417 19.21 -2.55 4.59
C HIS A 417 20.56 -3.26 4.65
N SER A 418 21.66 -2.51 4.50
CA SER A 418 23.03 -3.06 4.57
C SER A 418 24.01 -1.94 4.93
N PRO A 419 25.25 -2.26 5.35
CA PRO A 419 26.29 -1.26 5.61
C PRO A 419 26.72 -0.41 4.40
N LEU A 420 26.24 -0.70 3.18
CA LEU A 420 26.60 0.07 1.98
C LEU A 420 26.03 1.50 1.98
N CYS A 421 24.90 1.74 2.67
CA CYS A 421 24.31 3.06 2.87
C CYS A 421 23.31 3.05 4.04
N GLU A 422 22.96 4.22 4.57
CA GLU A 422 22.05 4.38 5.73
C GLU A 422 20.57 4.07 5.44
N ALA A 423 20.19 3.82 4.17
CA ALA A 423 18.79 3.71 3.77
C ALA A 423 18.02 2.65 4.58
N ALA A 424 17.00 3.10 5.32
CA ALA A 424 16.06 2.24 6.03
C ALA A 424 15.01 1.70 5.06
N TRP A 425 15.43 0.81 4.17
CA TRP A 425 14.54 0.20 3.18
C TRP A 425 13.35 -0.49 3.85
N GLY A 426 12.13 -0.25 3.36
CA GLY A 426 10.88 -0.70 3.95
C GLY A 426 10.86 -2.20 4.22
N ARG A 427 11.05 -3.02 3.19
CA ARG A 427 11.09 -4.47 3.36
C ARG A 427 12.33 -4.94 4.14
N GLY A 428 13.43 -4.19 4.07
CA GLY A 428 14.60 -4.40 4.93
C GLY A 428 14.30 -4.25 6.43
N ASN A 429 13.28 -3.46 6.80
CA ASN A 429 12.76 -3.38 8.17
C ASN A 429 11.66 -4.44 8.43
N GLY A 430 10.84 -4.72 7.41
CA GLY A 430 9.85 -5.78 7.46
C GLY A 430 10.46 -7.16 7.78
N PHE A 431 11.64 -7.49 7.25
CA PHE A 431 12.28 -8.79 7.48
C PHE A 431 12.66 -9.04 8.95
N PRO A 432 13.40 -8.15 9.66
CA PRO A 432 13.60 -8.33 11.09
C PRO A 432 12.29 -8.44 11.88
N ALA A 433 11.26 -7.64 11.57
CA ALA A 433 9.96 -7.72 12.24
C ALA A 433 9.29 -9.09 12.03
N LEU A 434 9.18 -9.55 10.79
CA LEU A 434 8.59 -10.85 10.44
C LEU A 434 9.41 -12.01 11.04
N GLY A 435 10.73 -11.97 10.91
CA GLY A 435 11.65 -13.00 11.39
C GLY A 435 11.58 -13.21 12.89
N LEU A 436 11.69 -12.12 13.67
CA LEU A 436 11.57 -12.20 15.12
C LEU A 436 10.20 -12.70 15.55
N THR A 437 9.12 -12.24 14.91
CA THR A 437 7.75 -12.68 15.21
C THR A 437 7.58 -14.19 15.01
N LEU A 438 8.01 -14.74 13.87
CA LEU A 438 7.93 -16.19 13.59
C LEU A 438 8.80 -17.02 14.54
N SER A 439 9.97 -16.51 14.93
CA SER A 439 10.81 -17.12 15.96
C SER A 439 10.09 -17.14 17.31
N LEU A 440 9.45 -16.04 17.72
CA LEU A 440 8.74 -15.93 19.00
C LEU A 440 7.56 -16.90 19.09
N GLU A 441 6.78 -17.09 18.02
CA GLU A 441 5.70 -18.10 18.00
C GLU A 441 6.22 -19.49 18.37
N SER A 442 7.42 -19.84 17.90
CA SER A 442 8.06 -21.14 18.13
C SER A 442 8.69 -21.24 19.51
N LEU A 443 9.35 -20.17 19.97
CA LEU A 443 9.93 -20.09 21.31
C LEU A 443 8.85 -20.18 22.40
N GLU A 444 7.70 -19.53 22.23
CA GLU A 444 6.56 -19.59 23.15
C GLU A 444 6.04 -21.02 23.34
N ARG A 445 5.94 -21.79 22.23
CA ARG A 445 5.60 -23.23 22.31
C ARG A 445 6.67 -24.02 23.06
N MET A 446 7.95 -23.76 22.81
CA MET A 446 9.04 -24.45 23.51
C MET A 446 9.05 -24.15 25.02
N GLN A 447 8.71 -22.93 25.44
CA GLN A 447 8.63 -22.57 26.87
C GLN A 447 7.62 -23.45 27.63
N THR A 448 6.52 -23.83 26.97
CA THR A 448 5.44 -24.64 27.57
C THR A 448 5.63 -26.15 27.34
N ALA A 449 6.13 -26.56 26.17
CA ALA A 449 6.15 -27.97 25.75
C ALA A 449 7.51 -28.70 25.92
N ALA A 450 8.64 -28.02 26.14
CA ALA A 450 9.95 -28.68 26.12
C ALA A 450 10.25 -29.49 27.39
N ASP A 451 10.23 -30.82 27.32
CA ASP A 451 10.53 -31.71 28.47
C ASP A 451 11.92 -31.50 29.09
N ASN A 452 12.90 -31.06 28.29
CA ASN A 452 14.25 -30.77 28.75
C ASN A 452 14.32 -29.39 29.46
N PRO A 453 14.59 -29.33 30.78
CA PRO A 453 14.63 -28.06 31.53
C PRO A 453 15.69 -27.07 31.04
N GLU A 454 16.85 -27.55 30.57
CA GLU A 454 17.91 -26.68 30.05
C GLU A 454 17.50 -26.02 28.74
N LEU A 455 16.87 -26.80 27.84
CA LEU A 455 16.35 -26.29 26.58
C LEU A 455 15.23 -25.29 26.83
N ARG A 456 14.33 -25.59 27.76
CA ARG A 456 13.24 -24.69 28.17
C ARG A 456 13.79 -23.36 28.70
N ALA A 457 14.78 -23.40 29.59
CA ALA A 457 15.42 -22.20 30.12
C ALA A 457 16.11 -21.37 29.03
N LEU A 458 16.81 -22.02 28.09
CA LEU A 458 17.43 -21.33 26.95
C LEU A 458 16.39 -20.76 25.99
N ALA A 459 15.28 -21.46 25.74
CA ALA A 459 14.16 -20.97 24.94
C ALA A 459 13.53 -19.73 25.59
N THR A 460 13.33 -19.73 26.92
CA THR A 460 12.86 -18.55 27.66
C THR A 460 13.80 -17.37 27.51
N ALA A 461 15.11 -17.56 27.74
CA ALA A 461 16.08 -16.49 27.59
C ALA A 461 16.18 -15.96 26.15
N THR A 462 16.00 -16.84 25.15
CA THR A 462 15.98 -16.45 23.73
C THR A 462 14.70 -15.68 23.40
N PHE A 463 13.56 -16.10 23.94
CA PHE A 463 12.27 -15.42 23.79
C PHE A 463 12.35 -14.00 24.35
N ASP A 464 12.85 -13.81 25.57
CA ASP A 464 12.97 -12.47 26.16
C ASP A 464 13.86 -11.55 25.31
N GLU A 465 15.03 -12.03 24.88
CA GLU A 465 15.93 -11.27 24.01
C GLU A 465 15.28 -10.88 22.66
N PHE A 466 14.59 -11.82 22.02
CA PHE A 466 13.96 -11.58 20.73
C PHE A 466 12.71 -10.71 20.85
N ARG A 467 11.94 -10.85 21.93
CA ARG A 467 10.80 -10.01 22.25
C ARG A 467 11.25 -8.58 22.47
N ASP A 468 12.28 -8.36 23.30
CA ASP A 468 12.78 -7.01 23.57
C ASP A 468 13.31 -6.34 22.29
N ALA A 469 14.01 -7.10 21.44
CA ALA A 469 14.47 -6.62 20.14
C ALA A 469 13.30 -6.28 19.18
N LEU A 470 12.25 -7.11 19.15
CA LEU A 470 11.06 -6.87 18.34
C LEU A 470 10.30 -5.64 18.84
N THR A 471 10.04 -5.55 20.15
CA THR A 471 9.32 -4.44 20.76
C THR A 471 10.01 -3.11 20.49
N ALA A 472 11.32 -3.02 20.73
CA ALA A 472 12.08 -1.80 20.46
C ALA A 472 12.02 -1.39 18.97
N HIS A 473 12.10 -2.35 18.05
CA HIS A 473 11.99 -2.09 16.63
C HIS A 473 10.58 -1.65 16.23
N LEU A 474 9.53 -2.31 16.73
CA LEU A 474 8.15 -1.91 16.47
C LEU A 474 7.89 -0.50 17.00
N GLU A 475 8.36 -0.16 18.20
CA GLU A 475 8.25 1.21 18.75
C GLU A 475 8.95 2.25 17.87
N ALA A 476 10.14 1.93 17.35
CA ALA A 476 10.86 2.79 16.42
C ALA A 476 10.13 2.97 15.08
N LEU A 477 9.35 1.98 14.62
CA LEU A 477 8.60 2.04 13.38
C LEU A 477 7.29 2.85 13.48
N LEU A 478 6.67 2.93 14.66
CA LEU A 478 5.36 3.58 14.84
C LEU A 478 5.31 5.04 14.37
N PRO A 479 6.30 5.91 14.67
CA PRO A 479 6.30 7.31 14.20
C PRO A 479 6.38 7.45 12.69
N HIS A 480 6.78 6.39 11.98
CA HIS A 480 6.94 6.37 10.52
C HIS A 480 5.72 5.79 9.79
N GLN A 481 4.70 5.33 10.51
CA GLN A 481 3.45 4.93 9.86
C GLN A 481 2.79 6.16 9.24
N CYS A 482 2.63 6.16 7.92
CA CYS A 482 2.00 7.29 7.26
C CYS A 482 0.50 7.33 7.53
N VAL A 483 -0.12 8.47 7.25
CA VAL A 483 -1.53 8.74 7.49
C VAL A 483 -2.50 7.75 6.84
N THR A 484 -2.06 7.03 5.79
CA THR A 484 -2.88 5.99 5.16
C THR A 484 -2.75 4.63 5.84
N GLY A 485 -1.98 4.52 6.92
CA GLY A 485 -1.68 3.27 7.63
C GLY A 485 -0.49 2.47 7.08
N MET A 486 0.15 2.93 5.99
CA MET A 486 1.28 2.21 5.36
C MET A 486 2.64 2.69 5.86
N TRP A 487 3.66 1.86 5.65
CA TRP A 487 5.05 2.30 5.69
C TRP A 487 5.58 2.56 4.27
N HIS A 488 6.60 3.39 4.20
CA HIS A 488 7.21 3.84 2.96
C HIS A 488 8.32 2.88 2.48
N GLN A 489 8.62 2.91 1.18
CA GLN A 489 9.71 2.16 0.54
C GLN A 489 11.04 2.47 1.20
N VAL A 490 11.21 3.67 1.73
CA VAL A 490 12.24 4.00 2.72
C VAL A 490 11.51 4.58 3.93
N ILE A 491 11.65 3.90 5.08
CA ILE A 491 10.82 4.10 6.29
C ILE A 491 10.82 5.57 6.75
N ASP A 492 11.99 6.18 6.81
CA ASP A 492 12.23 7.53 7.30
C ASP A 492 12.17 8.61 6.21
N GLU A 493 11.78 8.27 4.98
CA GLU A 493 11.71 9.18 3.83
C GLU A 493 10.30 9.16 3.20
N PRO A 494 9.37 10.02 3.68
CA PRO A 494 7.97 10.05 3.23
C PRO A 494 7.77 10.39 1.74
N VAL A 495 8.80 10.90 1.08
CA VAL A 495 8.82 11.16 -0.37
C VAL A 495 8.87 9.88 -1.19
N SER A 496 9.37 8.78 -0.61
CA SER A 496 9.32 7.48 -1.25
C SER A 496 7.90 6.95 -1.28
N TYR A 497 7.61 6.06 -2.22
CA TYR A 497 6.27 5.52 -2.32
C TYR A 497 5.91 4.62 -1.12
N ARG A 498 4.63 4.56 -0.78
CA ARG A 498 4.10 3.61 0.23
C ARG A 498 4.27 2.18 -0.28
N GLU A 499 4.82 1.28 0.50
CA GLU A 499 5.23 -0.05 0.03
C GLU A 499 4.41 -1.17 0.69
N MET A 500 3.82 -2.02 -0.15
CA MET A 500 2.86 -3.04 0.27
C MET A 500 3.49 -4.11 1.15
N THR A 501 4.64 -4.67 0.75
CA THR A 501 5.21 -5.84 1.44
C THR A 501 5.75 -5.49 2.82
N ALA A 502 6.44 -4.36 2.96
CA ALA A 502 6.89 -3.80 4.22
C ALA A 502 5.70 -3.58 5.17
N THR A 503 4.63 -2.96 4.67
CA THR A 503 3.42 -2.73 5.46
C THR A 503 2.79 -4.04 5.93
N CYS A 504 2.71 -5.05 5.08
CA CYS A 504 2.19 -6.37 5.47
C CYS A 504 3.06 -7.05 6.52
N MET A 505 4.39 -6.99 6.39
CA MET A 505 5.32 -7.63 7.32
C MET A 505 5.32 -6.95 8.70
N ILE A 506 5.30 -5.62 8.72
CA ILE A 506 5.20 -4.84 9.96
C ILE A 506 3.81 -5.05 10.60
N GLY A 507 2.74 -5.01 9.80
CA GLY A 507 1.38 -5.27 10.25
C GLY A 507 1.19 -6.69 10.83
N TYR A 508 1.80 -7.70 10.22
CA TYR A 508 1.85 -9.08 10.73
C TYR A 508 2.50 -9.12 12.12
N ALA A 509 3.66 -8.47 12.27
CA ALA A 509 4.38 -8.41 13.52
C ALA A 509 3.59 -7.69 14.62
N LEU A 510 3.01 -6.52 14.31
CA LEU A 510 2.16 -5.76 15.23
C LEU A 510 0.94 -6.56 15.70
N THR A 511 0.22 -7.17 14.76
CA THR A 511 -0.98 -7.98 15.06
C THR A 511 -0.62 -9.18 15.93
N THR A 512 0.42 -9.92 15.54
CA THR A 512 0.81 -11.14 16.25
C THR A 512 1.29 -10.79 17.66
N ALA A 513 2.18 -9.79 17.79
CA ALA A 513 2.70 -9.37 19.09
C ALA A 513 1.61 -8.87 20.03
N ALA A 514 0.64 -8.09 19.53
CA ALA A 514 -0.49 -7.63 20.34
C ALA A 514 -1.40 -8.79 20.73
N SER A 515 -1.77 -9.66 19.79
CA SER A 515 -2.69 -10.78 20.06
C SER A 515 -2.13 -11.87 20.98
N HIS A 516 -0.80 -11.97 21.10
CA HIS A 516 -0.10 -12.86 22.03
C HIS A 516 0.35 -12.16 23.33
N ASP A 517 -0.05 -10.91 23.55
CA ASP A 517 0.35 -10.12 24.72
C ASP A 517 1.88 -10.00 24.89
N TRP A 518 2.64 -10.04 23.79
CA TRP A 518 4.09 -9.76 23.82
C TRP A 518 4.37 -8.26 23.98
N VAL A 519 3.39 -7.44 23.57
CA VAL A 519 3.33 -6.00 23.77
C VAL A 519 1.95 -5.63 24.33
N HIS A 520 1.89 -4.60 25.18
CA HIS A 520 0.66 -4.27 25.93
C HIS A 520 0.07 -2.88 25.60
N ASP A 521 0.81 -2.03 24.88
CA ASP A 521 0.36 -0.67 24.57
C ASP A 521 -0.68 -0.69 23.43
N PRO A 522 -1.89 -0.12 23.59
CA PRO A 522 -2.93 -0.09 22.55
C PRO A 522 -2.50 0.56 21.23
N LYS A 523 -1.41 1.35 21.23
CA LYS A 523 -0.83 1.94 20.01
C LYS A 523 -0.45 0.88 18.97
N PHE A 524 -0.02 -0.31 19.40
CA PHE A 524 0.41 -1.37 18.49
C PHE A 524 -0.77 -1.95 17.70
N GLU A 525 -1.89 -2.24 18.37
CA GLU A 525 -3.11 -2.71 17.69
C GLU A 525 -3.71 -1.60 16.81
N THR A 526 -3.69 -0.35 17.26
CA THR A 526 -4.15 0.79 16.45
C THR A 526 -3.35 0.88 15.14
N ALA A 527 -2.02 0.75 15.21
CA ALA A 527 -1.16 0.74 14.04
C ALA A 527 -1.40 -0.49 13.15
N ALA A 528 -1.62 -1.67 13.75
CA ALA A 528 -1.95 -2.90 13.01
C ALA A 528 -3.25 -2.76 12.20
N LEU A 529 -4.30 -2.19 12.81
CA LEU A 529 -5.59 -1.94 12.16
C LEU A 529 -5.46 -0.92 11.02
N GLY A 530 -4.68 0.15 11.24
CA GLY A 530 -4.36 1.12 10.18
C GLY A 530 -3.67 0.45 8.98
N ALA A 531 -2.68 -0.42 9.26
CA ALA A 531 -1.99 -1.19 8.24
C ALA A 531 -2.93 -2.14 7.49
N TRP A 532 -3.79 -2.86 8.20
CA TRP A 532 -4.77 -3.78 7.62
C TRP A 532 -5.73 -3.04 6.68
N HIS A 533 -6.28 -1.92 7.15
CA HIS A 533 -7.15 -1.08 6.35
C HIS A 533 -6.48 -0.63 5.04
N ALA A 534 -5.21 -0.22 5.11
CA ALA A 534 -4.43 0.22 3.96
C ALA A 534 -4.13 -0.90 2.95
N VAL A 535 -3.84 -2.10 3.46
CA VAL A 535 -3.54 -3.30 2.68
C VAL A 535 -4.82 -3.81 2.01
N ASN A 536 -5.91 -3.99 2.76
CA ASN A 536 -7.18 -4.49 2.24
C ASN A 536 -7.70 -3.62 1.09
N LEU A 537 -7.58 -2.29 1.22
CA LEU A 537 -7.88 -1.35 0.12
C LEU A 537 -7.13 -1.69 -1.18
N ARG A 538 -5.85 -2.06 -1.09
CA ARG A 538 -4.91 -2.21 -2.22
C ARG A 538 -4.81 -3.62 -2.78
N VAL A 539 -5.72 -4.50 -2.39
CA VAL A 539 -5.83 -5.87 -2.90
C VAL A 539 -7.06 -5.94 -3.80
N ALA A 540 -6.87 -6.14 -5.09
CA ALA A 540 -7.99 -6.37 -6.01
C ALA A 540 -8.61 -7.76 -5.80
N ILE A 541 -9.87 -7.93 -6.20
CA ILE A 541 -10.63 -9.19 -6.05
C ILE A 541 -9.99 -10.33 -6.87
N ASP A 542 -9.37 -10.00 -8.01
CA ASP A 542 -8.67 -10.96 -8.87
C ASP A 542 -7.22 -11.25 -8.44
N GLY A 543 -6.80 -10.71 -7.30
CA GLY A 543 -5.45 -10.88 -6.75
C GLY A 543 -4.39 -9.96 -7.33
N VAL A 544 -4.75 -8.96 -8.14
CA VAL A 544 -3.83 -7.86 -8.50
C VAL A 544 -3.50 -7.03 -7.26
N LEU A 545 -2.22 -6.74 -7.10
CA LEU A 545 -1.67 -5.98 -5.98
C LEU A 545 -1.11 -4.65 -6.45
N LEU A 546 -1.14 -3.68 -5.55
CA LEU A 546 -0.54 -2.38 -5.75
C LEU A 546 0.67 -2.18 -4.86
N ASP A 547 1.65 -1.46 -5.38
CA ASP A 547 2.77 -0.90 -4.64
C ASP A 547 3.72 -1.95 -4.06
N VAL A 548 3.87 -3.07 -4.77
CA VAL A 548 4.80 -4.13 -4.39
C VAL A 548 6.20 -3.79 -4.90
N CYS A 549 7.15 -3.55 -4.01
CA CYS A 549 8.53 -3.32 -4.41
C CYS A 549 9.14 -4.60 -5.01
N THR A 550 9.69 -4.49 -6.23
CA THR A 550 10.35 -5.59 -6.92
C THR A 550 11.53 -6.19 -6.12
N GLY A 551 12.08 -7.29 -6.63
CA GLY A 551 13.26 -7.95 -6.06
C GLY A 551 14.40 -6.96 -5.94
N THR A 552 14.89 -6.79 -4.72
CA THR A 552 15.85 -5.73 -4.38
C THR A 552 16.84 -6.34 -3.40
N GLY A 553 18.10 -6.45 -3.82
CA GLY A 553 19.23 -6.70 -2.91
C GLY A 553 19.81 -5.40 -2.40
N LYS A 554 20.95 -5.45 -1.71
CA LYS A 554 21.63 -4.24 -1.22
C LYS A 554 21.95 -3.26 -2.36
N GLN A 555 21.51 -2.02 -2.19
CA GLN A 555 21.84 -0.90 -3.06
C GLN A 555 22.97 -0.05 -2.44
N LYS A 556 23.58 0.81 -3.27
CA LYS A 556 24.72 1.64 -2.87
C LYS A 556 24.32 3.07 -2.50
N SER A 557 23.11 3.49 -2.86
CA SER A 557 22.63 4.84 -2.60
C SER A 557 21.16 4.84 -2.18
N LEU A 558 20.72 5.95 -1.56
CA LEU A 558 19.32 6.18 -1.21
C LEU A 558 18.45 6.28 -2.47
N ASP A 559 18.92 6.95 -3.52
CA ASP A 559 18.20 7.09 -4.78
C ASP A 559 17.94 5.74 -5.47
N ASP A 560 18.86 4.77 -5.35
CA ASP A 560 18.63 3.42 -5.86
C ASP A 560 17.44 2.73 -5.16
N TYR A 561 17.20 3.01 -3.88
CA TYR A 561 16.01 2.52 -3.18
C TYR A 561 14.75 3.27 -3.58
N PHE A 562 14.83 4.60 -3.74
CA PHE A 562 13.71 5.39 -4.23
C PHE A 562 13.25 4.91 -5.60
N ASN A 563 14.19 4.56 -6.48
CA ASN A 563 13.92 4.19 -7.87
C ASN A 563 13.53 2.71 -8.08
N ARG A 564 13.36 1.92 -7.02
CA ARG A 564 12.90 0.53 -7.16
C ARG A 564 11.47 0.48 -7.67
N THR A 565 11.25 -0.31 -8.70
CA THR A 565 9.96 -0.54 -9.34
C THR A 565 8.88 -0.92 -8.31
N ALA A 566 7.83 -0.08 -8.22
CA ALA A 566 6.59 -0.35 -7.52
C ALA A 566 5.62 -1.07 -8.48
N ILE A 567 5.53 -2.38 -8.36
CA ILE A 567 4.75 -3.26 -9.24
C ILE A 567 3.25 -3.02 -9.02
N LEU A 568 2.53 -2.88 -10.14
CA LEU A 568 1.09 -3.00 -10.23
C LEU A 568 0.79 -4.32 -10.95
N GLY A 569 0.28 -5.33 -10.25
CA GLY A 569 0.00 -6.62 -10.85
C GLY A 569 0.10 -7.78 -9.89
N VAL A 570 0.22 -8.97 -10.48
CA VAL A 570 0.44 -10.22 -9.76
C VAL A 570 1.91 -10.31 -9.37
N ASP A 571 2.20 -10.51 -8.09
CA ASP A 571 3.56 -10.70 -7.59
C ASP A 571 3.55 -11.71 -6.43
N GLU A 572 4.33 -12.78 -6.53
CA GLU A 572 4.34 -13.85 -5.51
C GLU A 572 4.78 -13.36 -4.13
N ARG A 573 5.68 -12.37 -4.04
CA ARG A 573 6.09 -11.78 -2.74
C ARG A 573 4.92 -11.03 -2.14
N GLY A 574 4.31 -10.17 -2.95
CA GLY A 574 3.13 -9.39 -2.56
C GLY A 574 2.03 -10.32 -2.03
N GLY A 575 1.66 -11.33 -2.83
CA GLY A 575 0.59 -12.27 -2.48
C GLY A 575 0.89 -13.03 -1.18
N ALA A 576 2.13 -13.51 -1.02
CA ALA A 576 2.55 -14.19 0.21
C ALA A 576 2.47 -13.29 1.44
N MET A 577 2.95 -12.04 1.36
CA MET A 577 2.92 -11.13 2.50
C MET A 577 1.51 -10.70 2.88
N VAL A 578 0.63 -10.45 1.89
CA VAL A 578 -0.77 -10.15 2.16
C VAL A 578 -1.48 -11.34 2.79
N LEU A 579 -1.27 -12.56 2.26
CA LEU A 579 -1.83 -13.78 2.84
C LEU A 579 -1.36 -14.01 4.28
N MET A 580 -0.07 -13.85 4.55
CA MET A 580 0.47 -13.96 5.91
C MET A 580 -0.17 -12.94 6.85
N PHE A 581 -0.29 -11.67 6.44
CA PHE A 581 -0.89 -10.63 7.26
C PHE A 581 -2.39 -10.84 7.49
N ALA A 582 -3.14 -11.18 6.43
CA ALA A 582 -4.56 -11.51 6.54
C ALA A 582 -4.79 -12.70 7.48
N MET A 583 -3.96 -13.75 7.39
CA MET A 583 -4.00 -14.90 8.29
C MET A 583 -3.75 -14.50 9.76
N ALA A 584 -2.80 -13.60 10.03
CA ALA A 584 -2.59 -13.09 11.38
C ALA A 584 -3.81 -12.28 11.88
N ARG A 585 -4.44 -11.47 11.03
CA ARG A 585 -5.65 -10.72 11.38
C ARG A 585 -6.85 -11.63 11.64
N ASP A 586 -7.09 -12.63 10.80
CA ASP A 586 -8.18 -13.60 11.00
C ASP A 586 -7.99 -14.36 12.32
N ARG A 587 -6.76 -14.83 12.61
CA ARG A 587 -6.45 -15.47 13.89
C ARG A 587 -6.71 -14.54 15.08
N ALA A 588 -6.29 -13.27 14.98
CA ALA A 588 -6.48 -12.31 16.06
C ALA A 588 -7.96 -11.98 16.30
N ASN A 589 -8.77 -11.86 15.23
CA ASN A 589 -10.20 -11.59 15.33
C ASN A 589 -11.01 -12.73 15.99
N ARG A 590 -10.45 -13.96 16.05
CA ARG A 590 -11.10 -15.14 16.63
C ARG A 590 -10.71 -15.44 18.08
N ARG A 591 -9.75 -14.72 18.64
CA ARG A 591 -9.40 -14.77 20.07
C ARG A 591 -10.32 -13.84 20.86
#